data_AF-A0A7S4EYE6-F1
#
_entry.id   AF-A0A7S4EYE6-F1
#
_cell.length_a   1.000
_cell.length_b   1.000
_cell.length_c   1.000
_cell.angle_alpha   90.00
_cell.angle_beta   90.00
_cell.angle_gamma   90.00
#
_symmetry.space_group_name_H-M   'P 1'
#
loop_
_entity.id
_entity.type
_entity.pdbx_description
1 polymer ?
#
loop_
_entity_poly.entity_id
_entity_poly.type
_entity_poly.pdbx_seq_one_letter_code
_entity_poly.pdbx_strand_id
1 'polypeptide(L)'
;GVLCDHRALAAYARAKTRTHGITRDSRVLITSAHTWDPALGDISSTISVGGTICIVPRAALLQDLGAALRLTRSTHASATPSLLALLPHAALAHAAHLQLLAVGGEQ
;
A
#
# COMPACT_ATOMS: atom_id res chain seq x y z
N GLY A 1 9.32 10.36 19.13
CA GLY A 1 9.76 9.61 17.94
C GLY A 1 10.23 8.24 18.36
N VAL A 2 10.16 7.24 17.48
CA VAL A 2 10.64 5.88 17.75
C VAL A 2 11.90 5.66 16.91
N LEU A 3 13.01 5.25 17.54
CA LEU A 3 14.25 4.95 16.85
C LEU A 3 14.11 3.58 16.15
N CYS A 4 14.45 3.53 14.87
CA CYS A 4 14.48 2.30 14.08
C CYS A 4 15.81 2.22 13.34
N ASP A 5 16.51 1.10 13.50
CA ASP A 5 17.78 0.87 12.79
C ASP A 5 17.54 0.32 11.36
N HIS A 6 18.54 0.45 10.49
CA HIS A 6 18.45 -0.03 9.11
C HIS A 6 18.20 -1.55 9.02
N ARG A 7 18.68 -2.33 10.00
CA ARG A 7 18.50 -3.79 10.02
C ARG A 7 17.05 -4.16 10.31
N ALA A 8 16.39 -3.46 11.21
CA ALA A 8 14.99 -3.61 11.55
C ALA A 8 14.12 -3.22 10.36
N LEU A 9 14.42 -2.11 9.67
CA LEU A 9 13.72 -1.74 8.44
C LEU A 9 13.90 -2.78 7.33
N ALA A 10 15.12 -3.29 7.14
CA ALA A 10 15.38 -4.34 6.16
C ALA A 10 14.66 -5.66 6.51
N ALA A 11 14.61 -6.02 7.79
CA ALA A 11 13.84 -7.18 8.26
C ALA A 11 12.34 -6.99 8.02
N TYR A 12 11.82 -5.79 8.27
CA TYR A 12 10.42 -5.46 8.00
C TYR A 12 10.08 -5.55 6.51
N ALA A 13 10.92 -4.97 5.64
CA ALA A 13 10.76 -5.07 4.18
C ALA A 13 10.76 -6.53 3.70
N ARG A 14 11.68 -7.37 4.20
CA ARG A 14 11.74 -8.81 3.88
C ARG A 14 10.52 -9.58 4.39
N ALA A 15 10.05 -9.28 5.59
CA ALA A 15 8.84 -9.90 6.12
C ALA A 15 7.63 -9.52 5.28
N LYS A 16 7.46 -8.22 5.00
CA LYS A 16 6.34 -7.67 4.24
C LYS A 16 6.29 -8.18 2.80
N THR A 17 7.42 -8.21 2.09
CA THR A 17 7.49 -8.77 0.73
C THR A 17 7.02 -10.22 0.70
N ARG A 18 7.46 -11.04 1.66
CA ARG A 18 7.04 -12.44 1.76
C ARG A 18 5.57 -12.60 2.15
N THR A 19 5.07 -11.85 3.13
CA THR A 19 3.69 -11.99 3.60
C THR A 19 2.68 -11.43 2.62
N HIS A 20 3.03 -10.37 1.89
CA HIS A 20 2.14 -9.71 0.94
C HIS A 20 2.32 -10.19 -0.50
N GLY A 21 3.34 -11.01 -0.80
CA GLY A 21 3.60 -11.48 -2.16
C GLY A 21 4.10 -10.38 -3.10
N ILE A 22 4.80 -9.37 -2.57
CA ILE A 22 5.32 -8.26 -3.38
C ILE A 22 6.52 -8.75 -4.20
N THR A 23 6.44 -8.56 -5.50
CA THR A 23 7.47 -8.95 -6.48
C THR A 23 7.92 -7.74 -7.30
N ARG A 24 8.88 -7.96 -8.22
CA ARG A 24 9.32 -6.94 -9.19
C ARG A 24 8.20 -6.41 -10.09
N ASP A 25 7.14 -7.19 -10.31
CA ASP A 25 6.02 -6.79 -11.17
C ASP A 25 4.91 -6.08 -10.37
N SER A 26 5.05 -6.02 -9.04
CA SER A 26 4.08 -5.38 -8.16
C SER A 26 4.13 -3.86 -8.29
N ARG A 27 2.93 -3.28 -8.31
CA ARG A 27 2.65 -1.84 -8.23
C ARG A 27 1.98 -1.57 -6.89
N VAL A 28 2.64 -0.85 -5.99
CA VAL A 28 2.21 -0.65 -4.59
C VAL A 28 1.77 0.81 -4.40
N LEU A 29 0.50 1.01 -4.08
CA LEU A 29 -0.07 2.34 -3.80
C LEU A 29 0.25 2.78 -2.37
N ILE A 30 0.91 3.92 -2.23
CA ILE A 30 1.15 4.54 -0.92
C ILE A 30 -0.10 5.32 -0.49
N THR A 31 -0.83 4.77 0.48
CA THR A 31 -2.07 5.35 1.00
C THR A 31 -1.89 6.03 2.36
N SER A 32 -0.99 5.49 3.18
CA SER A 32 -0.65 6.00 4.50
C SER A 32 0.14 7.30 4.40
N ALA A 33 0.00 8.16 5.42
CA ALA A 33 0.86 9.33 5.53
C ALA A 33 2.33 8.91 5.68
N HIS A 34 3.26 9.68 5.10
CA HIS A 34 4.70 9.39 5.19
C HIS A 34 5.27 9.44 6.61
N THR A 35 4.52 10.00 7.56
CA THR A 35 4.84 10.04 8.99
C THR A 35 4.41 8.79 9.74
N TRP A 36 3.71 7.85 9.08
CA TRP A 36 3.27 6.57 9.65
C TRP A 36 4.11 5.41 9.11
N ASP A 37 4.30 4.39 9.94
CA ASP A 37 5.14 3.24 9.63
C ASP A 37 4.68 2.38 8.44
N PRO A 38 3.39 2.26 8.03
CA PRO A 38 3.03 1.42 6.90
C PRO A 38 3.55 2.01 5.59
N ALA A 39 3.67 3.34 5.49
CA ALA A 39 4.26 4.01 4.33
C ALA A 39 5.75 3.63 4.18
N LEU A 40 6.52 3.65 5.28
CA LEU A 40 7.91 3.18 5.26
C LEU A 40 8.00 1.70 4.90
N GLY A 41 7.07 0.88 5.42
CA GLY A 41 6.96 -0.53 5.07
C GLY A 41 6.72 -0.74 3.59
N ASP A 42 5.68 -0.10 3.02
CA ASP A 42 5.31 -0.21 1.61
C ASP A 42 6.44 0.26 0.69
N ILE A 43 7.07 1.41 1.00
CA ILE A 43 8.20 1.93 0.23
C ILE A 43 9.38 0.96 0.29
N SER A 44 9.82 0.57 1.48
CA SER A 44 11.01 -0.28 1.67
C SER A 44 10.82 -1.68 1.09
N SER A 45 9.64 -2.29 1.23
CA SER A 45 9.33 -3.57 0.61
C SER A 45 9.36 -3.47 -0.92
N THR A 46 8.78 -2.42 -1.49
CA THR A 46 8.69 -2.25 -2.96
C THR A 46 10.07 -2.07 -3.59
N ILE A 47 10.90 -1.16 -3.06
CA ILE A 47 12.23 -0.92 -3.61
C ILE A 47 13.15 -2.15 -3.44
N SER A 48 12.98 -2.91 -2.35
CA SER A 48 13.85 -4.07 -2.07
C SER A 48 13.74 -5.19 -3.11
N VAL A 49 12.63 -5.23 -3.86
CA VAL A 49 12.38 -6.23 -4.93
C VAL A 49 12.37 -5.62 -6.33
N GLY A 50 12.63 -4.31 -6.46
CA GLY A 50 12.58 -3.60 -7.74
C GLY A 50 11.16 -3.38 -8.29
N GLY A 51 10.15 -3.34 -7.41
CA GLY A 51 8.76 -3.05 -7.79
C GLY A 51 8.50 -1.58 -8.09
N THR A 52 7.26 -1.24 -8.41
CA THR A 52 6.83 0.14 -8.70
C THR A 52 6.08 0.76 -7.51
N ILE A 53 6.51 1.94 -7.07
CA ILE A 53 5.78 2.77 -6.10
C ILE A 53 4.79 3.65 -6.85
N CYS A 54 3.52 3.61 -6.45
CA CYS A 54 2.46 4.46 -6.95
C CYS A 54 2.09 5.51 -5.90
N ILE A 55 2.08 6.78 -6.28
CA ILE A 55 1.69 7.90 -5.42
C ILE A 55 0.64 8.72 -6.16
N VAL A 56 -0.41 9.11 -5.43
CA VAL A 56 -1.43 10.05 -5.91
C VAL A 56 -1.68 11.11 -4.83
N PRO A 57 -2.26 12.28 -5.16
CA PRO A 57 -2.59 13.29 -4.16
C PRO A 57 -3.50 12.70 -3.06
N ARG A 58 -3.26 13.06 -1.79
CA ARG A 58 -4.05 12.54 -0.66
C ARG A 58 -5.53 12.86 -0.77
N ALA A 59 -5.88 14.02 -1.32
CA ALA A 59 -7.27 14.37 -1.61
C ALA A 59 -7.92 13.36 -2.57
N ALA A 60 -7.21 12.90 -3.60
CA ALA A 60 -7.73 11.91 -4.54
C ALA A 60 -7.95 10.53 -3.88
N LEU A 61 -7.05 10.10 -2.99
CA LEU A 61 -7.22 8.86 -2.21
C LEU A 61 -8.48 8.88 -1.34
N LEU A 62 -8.72 10.01 -0.67
CA LEU A 62 -9.86 10.18 0.24
C LEU A 62 -11.18 10.44 -0.49
N GLN A 63 -11.14 10.85 -1.76
CA GLN A 63 -12.32 11.00 -2.59
C GLN A 63 -12.76 9.67 -3.20
N ASP A 64 -11.84 8.93 -3.81
CA ASP A 64 -12.12 7.62 -4.40
C ASP A 64 -10.84 6.77 -4.47
N LEU A 65 -10.62 5.95 -3.43
CA LEU A 65 -9.53 4.98 -3.39
C LEU A 65 -9.61 3.98 -4.56
N GLY A 66 -10.81 3.64 -5.02
CA GLY A 66 -11.02 2.73 -6.14
C GLY A 66 -10.51 3.31 -7.45
N ALA A 67 -10.81 4.59 -7.70
CA ALA A 67 -10.26 5.31 -8.84
C ALA A 67 -8.74 5.40 -8.76
N ALA A 68 -8.16 5.67 -7.58
CA ALA A 68 -6.72 5.69 -7.40
C ALA A 68 -6.07 4.34 -7.73
N LEU A 69 -6.65 3.24 -7.25
CA LEU A 69 -6.19 1.87 -7.55
C LEU A 69 -6.25 1.56 -9.05
N ARG A 70 -7.32 1.98 -9.75
CA ARG A 70 -7.48 1.79 -11.20
C ARG A 70 -6.53 2.65 -12.02
N LEU A 71 -6.44 3.95 -11.71
CA LEU A 71 -5.57 4.91 -12.40
C LEU A 71 -4.11 4.46 -12.37
N THR A 72 -3.67 3.98 -11.21
CA THR A 72 -2.27 3.55 -11.01
C THR A 72 -2.01 2.11 -11.42
N ARG A 73 -3.07 1.35 -11.73
CA ARG A 73 -3.06 -0.11 -11.89
C ARG A 73 -2.36 -0.81 -10.72
N SER A 74 -2.59 -0.32 -9.50
CA SER A 74 -1.90 -0.84 -8.31
C SER A 74 -2.38 -2.22 -7.94
N THR A 75 -1.43 -3.15 -7.88
CA THR A 75 -1.63 -4.55 -7.48
C THR A 75 -1.73 -4.73 -5.97
N HIS A 76 -1.15 -3.80 -5.21
CA HIS A 76 -1.06 -3.89 -3.76
C HIS A 76 -1.38 -2.53 -3.15
N ALA A 77 -2.10 -2.53 -2.03
CA ALA A 77 -2.26 -1.37 -1.17
C ALA A 77 -2.47 -1.82 0.28
N SER A 78 -2.08 -0.96 1.22
CA SER A 78 -2.53 -1.04 2.61
C SER A 78 -3.62 0.01 2.82
N ALA A 79 -4.59 -0.20 3.69
CA ALA A 79 -5.60 0.80 4.03
C ALA A 79 -5.97 0.69 5.50
N THR A 80 -6.42 1.79 6.11
CA THR A 80 -7.14 1.69 7.38
C THR A 80 -8.60 1.29 7.11
N PRO A 81 -9.31 0.69 8.07
CA PRO A 81 -10.76 0.43 7.94
C PRO A 81 -11.55 1.66 7.47
N SER A 82 -11.26 2.84 8.00
CA SER A 82 -11.90 4.10 7.60
C SER A 82 -11.62 4.48 6.14
N LEU A 83 -10.40 4.26 5.65
CA LEU A 83 -10.06 4.48 4.24
C LEU A 83 -10.70 3.41 3.33
N LEU A 84 -10.76 2.16 3.79
CA LEU A 84 -11.46 1.09 3.07
C LEU A 84 -12.96 1.38 2.97
N ALA A 85 -13.58 1.98 3.99
CA ALA A 85 -15.00 2.32 3.97
C ALA A 85 -15.36 3.32 2.84
N LEU A 86 -14.37 4.05 2.30
CA LEU A 86 -14.54 4.94 1.17
C LEU A 86 -14.53 4.20 -0.19
N LEU A 87 -14.21 2.90 -0.22
CA LEU A 87 -14.29 2.09 -1.44
C LEU A 87 -15.74 1.67 -1.72
N PRO A 88 -16.34 2.09 -2.85
CA PRO A 88 -17.60 1.52 -3.30
C PRO A 88 -17.43 0.01 -3.54
N HIS A 89 -18.41 -0.80 -3.16
CA HIS A 89 -18.32 -2.26 -3.36
C HIS A 89 -18.09 -2.65 -4.83
N ALA A 90 -18.69 -1.90 -5.77
CA ALA A 90 -18.50 -2.09 -7.21
C ALA A 90 -17.10 -1.68 -7.72
N ALA A 91 -16.33 -0.89 -6.96
CA ALA A 91 -15.02 -0.42 -7.39
C ALA A 91 -14.00 -1.56 -7.48
N LEU A 92 -14.12 -2.57 -6.60
CA LEU A 92 -13.26 -3.76 -6.61
C LEU A 92 -13.55 -4.67 -7.82
N ALA A 93 -14.80 -4.73 -8.28
CA ALA A 93 -15.15 -5.48 -9.49
C ALA A 93 -14.41 -4.98 -10.74
N HIS A 94 -14.00 -3.71 -10.75
CA HIS A 94 -13.25 -3.08 -11.84
C HIS A 94 -11.74 -2.99 -11.56
N ALA A 95 -11.25 -3.67 -10.52
CA ALA A 95 -9.85 -3.69 -10.12
C ALA A 95 -9.28 -5.13 -10.19
N ALA A 96 -9.48 -5.82 -11.33
CA ALA A 96 -9.02 -7.19 -11.54
C ALA A 96 -7.48 -7.36 -11.41
N HIS A 97 -6.72 -6.27 -11.50
CA HIS A 97 -5.28 -6.23 -11.29
C HIS A 97 -4.88 -6.19 -9.79
N LEU A 98 -5.82 -5.92 -8.89
CA LEU A 98 -5.56 -5.87 -7.45
C LEU A 98 -5.37 -7.29 -6.90
N GLN A 99 -4.18 -7.54 -6.35
CA GLN A 99 -3.76 -8.83 -5.79
C GLN A 99 -3.91 -8.86 -4.27
N LEU A 100 -3.63 -7.73 -3.61
CA LEU A 100 -3.74 -7.62 -2.15
C LEU A 100 -4.22 -6.23 -1.72
N LEU A 101 -5.21 -6.21 -0.83
CA LEU A 101 -5.57 -5.05 -0.04
C LEU A 101 -5.46 -5.40 1.44
N ALA A 102 -4.37 -4.99 2.08
CA ALA A 102 -4.15 -5.20 3.51
C ALA A 102 -4.90 -4.13 4.31
N VAL A 103 -5.55 -4.51 5.40
CA VAL A 103 -6.33 -3.59 6.24
C VAL A 103 -5.85 -3.65 7.68
N GLY A 104 -5.63 -2.50 8.31
CA GLY A 104 -5.24 -2.44 9.72
C GLY A 104 -5.02 -1.03 10.26
N GLY A 105 -4.73 -0.94 11.54
CA GLY A 105 -4.43 0.32 12.23
C GLY A 105 -5.61 0.96 12.98
N GLU A 106 -6.80 0.37 12.90
CA GLU A 106 -8.01 0.80 13.63
C GLU A 106 -8.76 -0.44 14.15
N GLN A 107 -9.63 -0.27 15.16
CA GLN A 107 -10.49 -1.32 15.77
C GLN A 107 -11.92 -1.22 15.23
#